data_AF-A0A6M0RIS4-F1
#
_entry.id   AF-A0A6M0RIS4-F1
#
_cell.length_a   1.000
_cell.length_b   1.000
_cell.length_c   1.000
_cell.angle_alpha   90.00
_cell.angle_beta   90.00
_cell.angle_gamma   90.00
#
_symmetry.space_group_name_H-M   'P 1'
#
loop_
_entity.id
_entity.type
_entity.pdbx_description
1 polymer ?
#
loop_
_entity_poly.entity_id
_entity_poly.type
_entity_poly.pdbx_seq_one_letter_code
_entity_poly.pdbx_strand_id
1 'polypeptide(L)'
;MADIYPNVLLVEGKQDRFVIPELIEANGVNWGTRTRPVVFIRDYDGYQNLVDPDLISTELQASGLSALGIMIDADDNPIGRWQSIRNASLTSIPDIPDVLPEDGLLHTTSSGIKFGIWIMPDNRMRGMLETFLTYMIPTDSETLWQFAQVVTNEAKGKGAVFTDPHLDKANIYTWLAWQDPPGRQLHQAIMERILHPNHPNAQRFVTWFKTLYGLI
;
A
#
# COMPACT_ATOMS: atom_id res chain seq x y z
N MET A 1 1.68 30.04 -4.86
CA MET A 1 1.25 29.08 -5.90
C MET A 1 1.04 27.76 -5.20
N ALA A 2 -0.07 27.07 -5.45
CA ALA A 2 -0.24 25.71 -4.95
C ALA A 2 0.81 24.82 -5.63
N ASP A 3 1.40 23.89 -4.89
CA ASP A 3 2.35 22.93 -5.46
C ASP A 3 1.61 22.03 -6.45
N ILE A 4 2.15 21.90 -7.66
CA ILE A 4 1.60 21.07 -8.73
C ILE A 4 2.34 19.73 -8.72
N TYR A 5 1.60 18.64 -8.55
CA TYR A 5 2.15 17.28 -8.52
C TYR A 5 1.61 16.47 -9.71
N PRO A 6 2.45 16.09 -10.69
CA PRO A 6 1.99 15.32 -11.85
C PRO A 6 1.66 13.87 -11.50
N ASN A 7 2.25 13.33 -10.45
CA ASN A 7 2.04 11.96 -10.01
C ASN A 7 1.55 12.00 -8.56
N VAL A 8 0.36 11.45 -8.32
CA VAL A 8 -0.27 11.41 -6.99
C VAL A 8 -0.66 9.98 -6.65
N LEU A 9 -0.40 9.57 -5.40
CA LEU A 9 -0.94 8.35 -4.80
C LEU A 9 -1.80 8.71 -3.59
N LEU A 10 -3.06 8.29 -3.60
CA LEU A 10 -3.94 8.36 -2.44
C LEU A 10 -3.81 7.06 -1.65
N VAL A 11 -3.55 7.18 -0.34
CA VAL A 11 -3.34 6.02 0.55
C VAL A 11 -4.24 6.09 1.77
N GLU A 12 -4.58 4.93 2.30
CA GLU A 12 -5.47 4.82 3.46
C GLU A 12 -4.80 5.30 4.75
N GLY A 13 -3.57 4.87 5.01
CA GLY A 13 -2.88 5.09 6.26
C GLY A 13 -1.73 6.10 6.20
N LYS A 14 -1.42 6.68 7.36
CA LYS A 14 -0.26 7.58 7.52
C LYS A 14 1.07 6.85 7.32
N GLN A 15 1.12 5.55 7.63
CA GLN A 15 2.36 4.77 7.54
C GLN A 15 2.80 4.52 6.09
N ASP A 16 1.85 4.41 5.16
CA ASP A 16 2.11 4.23 3.74
C ASP A 16 3.01 5.33 3.17
N ARG A 17 2.86 6.57 3.66
CA ARG A 17 3.67 7.73 3.28
C ARG A 17 5.15 7.59 3.59
N PHE A 18 5.50 6.72 4.52
CA PHE A 18 6.90 6.45 4.90
C PHE A 18 7.37 5.12 4.33
N VAL A 19 6.50 4.12 4.25
CA VAL A 19 6.85 2.77 3.79
C VAL A 19 7.06 2.71 2.28
N ILE A 20 6.17 3.32 1.49
CA ILE A 20 6.22 3.26 0.02
C ILE A 20 7.50 3.92 -0.53
N PRO A 21 7.91 5.13 -0.09
CA PRO A 21 9.16 5.72 -0.56
C PRO A 21 10.35 4.78 -0.36
N GLU A 22 10.56 4.26 0.84
CA GLU A 22 11.69 3.38 1.17
C GLU A 22 11.68 2.10 0.32
N LEU A 23 10.50 1.52 0.10
CA LEU A 23 10.36 0.34 -0.75
C LEU A 23 10.73 0.63 -2.20
N ILE A 24 10.24 1.74 -2.75
CA ILE A 24 10.45 2.13 -4.13
C ILE A 24 11.92 2.57 -4.37
N GLU A 25 12.55 3.24 -3.40
CA GLU A 25 13.98 3.56 -3.42
C GLU A 25 14.85 2.32 -3.37
N ALA A 26 14.54 1.36 -2.50
CA ALA A 26 15.24 0.09 -2.45
C ALA A 26 15.15 -0.70 -3.77
N ASN A 27 14.11 -0.43 -4.57
CA ASN A 27 13.90 -0.98 -5.90
C ASN A 27 14.42 -0.07 -7.03
N GLY A 28 15.31 0.88 -6.75
CA GLY A 28 16.11 1.59 -7.75
C GLY A 28 15.52 2.87 -8.33
N VAL A 29 14.44 3.40 -7.74
CA VAL A 29 13.87 4.71 -8.13
C VAL A 29 14.35 5.77 -7.15
N ASN A 30 14.94 6.87 -7.63
CA ASN A 30 15.22 8.00 -6.75
C ASN A 30 13.90 8.69 -6.36
N TRP A 31 13.53 8.68 -5.08
CA TRP A 31 12.25 9.26 -4.65
C TRP A 31 12.22 10.78 -4.75
N GLY A 32 13.39 11.42 -4.72
CA GLY A 32 13.53 12.87 -4.70
C GLY A 32 13.55 13.43 -3.28
N THR A 33 13.05 14.65 -3.11
CA THR A 33 13.06 15.32 -1.79
C THR A 33 11.65 15.42 -1.23
N ARG A 34 11.55 15.72 0.07
CA ARG A 34 10.24 15.93 0.73
C ARG A 34 9.38 17.00 0.04
N THR A 35 9.98 17.99 -0.62
CA THR A 35 9.26 19.05 -1.33
C THR A 35 9.08 18.78 -2.82
N ARG A 36 9.85 17.85 -3.38
CA ARG A 36 9.79 17.45 -4.80
C ARG A 36 9.94 15.93 -4.92
N PRO A 37 8.95 15.16 -4.45
CA PRO A 37 8.97 13.72 -4.62
C PRO A 37 8.59 13.36 -6.06
N VAL A 38 9.02 12.18 -6.52
CA VAL A 38 8.66 11.62 -7.82
C VAL A 38 7.17 11.25 -7.90
N VAL A 39 6.59 10.88 -6.75
CA VAL A 39 5.15 10.67 -6.54
C VAL A 39 4.74 11.33 -5.23
N PHE A 40 3.73 12.19 -5.26
CA PHE A 40 3.20 12.81 -4.05
C PHE A 40 2.16 11.90 -3.39
N ILE A 41 2.38 11.54 -2.13
CA ILE A 41 1.48 10.65 -1.38
C ILE A 41 0.59 11.48 -0.43
N ARG A 42 -0.74 11.32 -0.58
CA ARG A 42 -1.77 11.90 0.29
C ARG A 42 -2.43 10.80 1.12
N ASP A 43 -2.36 10.90 2.44
CA ASP A 43 -3.13 10.03 3.35
C ASP A 43 -4.51 10.61 3.64
N TYR A 44 -5.50 9.72 3.75
CA TYR A 44 -6.90 10.10 4.00
C TYR A 44 -7.47 9.55 5.33
N ASP A 45 -6.59 9.04 6.21
CA ASP A 45 -6.89 8.56 7.57
C ASP A 45 -8.09 7.58 7.61
N GLY A 46 -8.05 6.59 6.73
CA GLY A 46 -9.07 5.55 6.61
C GLY A 46 -9.76 5.49 5.25
N TYR A 47 -10.21 4.28 4.91
CA TYR A 47 -10.85 3.95 3.65
C TYR A 47 -12.06 4.82 3.27
N GLN A 48 -12.88 5.27 4.24
CA GLN A 48 -14.17 5.92 3.96
C GLN A 48 -14.02 7.17 3.09
N ASN A 49 -12.93 7.91 3.28
CA ASN A 49 -12.64 9.12 2.53
C ASN A 49 -12.14 8.79 1.11
N LEU A 50 -11.47 7.65 0.91
CA LEU A 50 -10.91 7.25 -0.39
C LEU A 50 -11.97 6.75 -1.39
N VAL A 51 -13.13 6.32 -0.91
CA VAL A 51 -14.24 5.85 -1.75
C VAL A 51 -15.30 6.92 -2.01
N ASP A 52 -14.96 8.18 -1.79
CA ASP A 52 -15.80 9.30 -2.16
C ASP A 52 -15.66 9.61 -3.67
N PRO A 53 -16.74 9.50 -4.47
CA PRO A 53 -16.70 9.86 -5.89
C PRO A 53 -16.26 11.30 -6.14
N ASP A 54 -16.63 12.24 -5.26
CA ASP A 54 -16.29 13.66 -5.41
C ASP A 54 -14.80 13.89 -5.17
N LEU A 55 -14.19 13.15 -4.25
CA LEU A 55 -12.74 13.16 -4.05
C LEU A 55 -12.01 12.70 -5.30
N ILE A 56 -12.38 11.53 -5.84
CA ILE A 56 -11.73 10.95 -7.03
C ILE A 56 -11.88 11.90 -8.22
N SER A 57 -13.08 12.45 -8.43
CA SER A 57 -13.33 13.43 -9.49
C SER A 57 -12.48 14.70 -9.29
N THR A 58 -12.34 15.17 -8.06
CA THR A 58 -11.53 16.36 -7.73
C THR A 58 -10.04 16.13 -8.04
N GLU A 59 -9.49 14.99 -7.61
CA GLU A 59 -8.08 14.65 -7.87
C GLU A 59 -7.83 14.50 -9.37
N LEU A 60 -8.72 13.84 -10.12
CA LEU A 60 -8.62 13.70 -11.58
C LEU A 60 -8.67 15.05 -12.33
N GLN A 61 -9.27 16.09 -11.74
CA GLN A 61 -9.34 17.43 -12.32
C GLN A 61 -8.19 18.34 -11.86
N ALA A 62 -7.29 17.85 -10.99
CA ALA A 62 -6.17 18.64 -10.49
C ALA A 62 -5.25 19.10 -11.62
N SER A 63 -4.98 20.40 -11.68
CA SER A 63 -4.13 21.00 -12.71
C SER A 63 -2.74 20.36 -12.73
N GLY A 64 -2.31 19.87 -13.88
CA GLY A 64 -0.98 19.29 -14.09
C GLY A 64 -0.85 17.81 -13.70
N LEU A 65 -1.94 17.16 -13.28
CA LEU A 65 -1.96 15.72 -13.01
C LEU A 65 -1.75 14.92 -14.31
N SER A 66 -0.84 13.95 -14.25
CA SER A 66 -0.55 12.98 -15.31
C SER A 66 -0.92 11.55 -14.90
N ALA A 67 -0.77 11.22 -13.61
CA ALA A 67 -1.07 9.91 -13.07
C ALA A 67 -1.64 9.97 -11.65
N LEU A 68 -2.76 9.28 -11.43
CA LEU A 68 -3.40 9.10 -10.13
C LEU A 68 -3.44 7.62 -9.77
N GLY A 69 -2.92 7.28 -8.59
CA GLY A 69 -3.04 5.96 -7.99
C GLY A 69 -3.90 6.02 -6.73
N ILE A 70 -4.59 4.93 -6.43
CA ILE A 70 -5.29 4.72 -5.17
C ILE A 70 -4.83 3.39 -4.59
N MET A 71 -4.44 3.40 -3.32
CA MET A 71 -4.03 2.20 -2.58
C MET A 71 -4.86 2.07 -1.32
N ILE A 72 -5.53 0.93 -1.16
CA ILE A 72 -6.41 0.64 -0.02
C ILE A 72 -6.11 -0.73 0.59
N ASP A 73 -6.41 -0.89 1.87
CA ASP A 73 -6.33 -2.19 2.52
C ASP A 73 -7.54 -3.06 2.20
N ALA A 74 -7.31 -4.36 1.95
CA ALA A 74 -8.40 -5.33 1.79
C ALA A 74 -9.13 -5.60 3.11
N ASP A 75 -8.43 -5.44 4.24
CA ASP A 75 -8.81 -5.92 5.56
C ASP A 75 -9.28 -7.37 5.51
N ASP A 76 -10.58 -7.63 5.64
CA ASP A 76 -11.23 -8.94 5.55
C ASP A 76 -12.14 -9.11 4.32
N ASN A 77 -12.30 -8.07 3.49
CA ASN A 77 -13.27 -8.05 2.39
C ASN A 77 -12.70 -7.46 1.08
N PRO A 78 -11.72 -8.11 0.43
CA PRO A 78 -11.09 -7.62 -0.80
C PRO A 78 -12.10 -7.37 -1.93
N ILE A 79 -13.12 -8.24 -2.07
CA ILE A 79 -14.15 -8.11 -3.12
C ILE A 79 -14.99 -6.86 -2.90
N GLY A 80 -15.46 -6.63 -1.67
CA GLY A 80 -16.25 -5.45 -1.35
C GLY A 80 -15.45 -4.15 -1.45
N ARG A 81 -14.17 -4.18 -1.08
CA ARG A 81 -13.23 -3.06 -1.24
C ARG A 81 -13.10 -2.68 -2.72
N TRP A 82 -12.88 -3.66 -3.59
CA TRP A 82 -12.84 -3.44 -5.04
C TRP A 82 -14.14 -2.87 -5.58
N GLN A 83 -15.28 -3.49 -5.27
CA GLN A 83 -16.58 -3.03 -5.76
C GLN A 83 -16.86 -1.59 -5.37
N SER A 84 -16.52 -1.20 -4.14
CA SER A 84 -16.78 0.14 -3.63
C SER A 84 -15.90 1.19 -4.30
N ILE A 85 -14.58 0.98 -4.38
CA ILE A 85 -13.68 1.95 -5.03
C ILE A 85 -13.95 2.03 -6.53
N ARG A 86 -14.29 0.90 -7.16
CA ARG A 86 -14.75 0.87 -8.54
C ARG A 86 -16.00 1.71 -8.73
N ASN A 87 -17.03 1.49 -7.93
CA ASN A 87 -18.29 2.22 -8.04
C ASN A 87 -18.09 3.73 -7.86
N ALA A 88 -17.22 4.14 -6.93
CA ALA A 88 -16.86 5.54 -6.77
C ALA A 88 -16.17 6.10 -8.03
N SER A 89 -15.28 5.31 -8.62
CA SER A 89 -14.51 5.70 -9.81
C SER A 89 -15.34 5.73 -11.10
N LEU A 90 -16.42 4.94 -11.21
CA LEU A 90 -17.27 4.87 -12.41
C LEU A 90 -17.89 6.22 -12.81
N THR A 91 -18.05 7.14 -11.86
CA THR A 91 -18.56 8.49 -12.13
C THR A 91 -17.63 9.28 -13.05
N SER A 92 -16.31 9.08 -12.91
CA SER A 92 -15.29 9.78 -13.70
C SER A 92 -14.68 8.90 -14.80
N ILE A 93 -14.73 7.58 -14.63
CA ILE A 93 -14.07 6.58 -15.49
C ILE A 93 -15.06 5.42 -15.75
N PRO A 94 -15.97 5.56 -16.73
CA PRO A 94 -17.10 4.66 -16.90
C PRO A 94 -16.74 3.25 -17.40
N ASP A 95 -15.52 3.06 -17.91
CA ASP A 95 -15.03 1.82 -18.52
C ASP A 95 -14.04 1.03 -17.64
N ILE A 96 -14.05 1.26 -16.31
CA ILE A 96 -13.31 0.42 -15.36
C ILE A 96 -13.86 -1.02 -15.38
N PRO A 97 -12.99 -2.05 -15.51
CA PRO A 97 -13.41 -3.45 -15.59
C PRO A 97 -14.19 -3.89 -14.35
N ASP A 98 -15.12 -4.84 -14.49
CA ASP A 98 -15.87 -5.39 -13.34
C ASP A 98 -14.99 -6.16 -12.36
N VAL A 99 -13.93 -6.79 -12.86
CA VAL A 99 -12.99 -7.62 -12.09
C VAL A 99 -11.66 -6.90 -11.99
N LEU A 100 -11.11 -6.80 -10.77
CA LEU A 100 -9.77 -6.26 -10.53
C LEU A 100 -8.73 -7.18 -11.20
N PRO A 101 -7.86 -6.67 -12.08
CA PRO A 101 -6.77 -7.46 -12.62
C PRO A 101 -5.85 -7.94 -11.50
N GLU A 102 -5.29 -9.14 -11.63
CA GLU A 102 -4.44 -9.71 -10.57
C GLU A 102 -3.26 -8.77 -10.25
N ASP A 103 -2.65 -8.15 -11.27
CA ASP A 103 -1.50 -7.26 -11.13
C ASP A 103 -1.88 -5.80 -10.80
N GLY A 104 -3.11 -5.58 -10.34
CA GLY A 104 -3.65 -4.26 -10.01
C GLY A 104 -4.24 -3.57 -11.23
N LEU A 105 -5.12 -2.61 -11.00
CA LEU A 105 -5.71 -1.83 -12.09
C LEU A 105 -4.65 -0.86 -12.62
N LEU A 106 -4.48 -0.87 -13.94
CA LEU A 106 -3.82 0.18 -14.72
C LEU A 106 -4.76 0.55 -15.87
N HIS A 107 -5.12 1.81 -15.95
CA HIS A 107 -6.10 2.33 -16.90
C HIS A 107 -5.67 3.71 -17.39
N THR A 108 -6.14 4.12 -18.57
CA THR A 108 -5.93 5.48 -19.09
C THR A 108 -7.28 6.10 -19.34
N THR A 109 -7.59 7.16 -18.60
CA THR A 109 -8.86 7.88 -18.73
C THR A 109 -8.98 8.55 -20.10
N SER A 110 -10.19 8.97 -20.47
CA SER A 110 -10.47 9.69 -21.72
C SER A 110 -9.73 11.03 -21.84
N SER A 111 -9.33 11.65 -20.71
CA SER A 111 -8.50 12.86 -20.68
C SER A 111 -6.99 12.58 -20.78
N GLY A 112 -6.59 11.31 -20.87
CA GLY A 112 -5.20 10.88 -20.98
C GLY A 112 -4.46 10.73 -19.65
N ILE A 113 -5.14 10.94 -18.51
CA ILE A 113 -4.58 10.70 -17.17
C ILE A 113 -4.49 9.20 -16.95
N LYS A 114 -3.31 8.73 -16.51
CA LYS A 114 -3.12 7.35 -16.06
C LYS A 114 -3.78 7.16 -14.70
N PHE A 115 -4.57 6.11 -14.57
CA PHE A 115 -5.30 5.79 -13.35
C PHE A 115 -4.96 4.37 -12.90
N GLY A 116 -4.68 4.19 -11.61
CA GLY A 116 -4.40 2.89 -11.06
C GLY A 116 -5.03 2.66 -9.70
N ILE A 117 -5.38 1.41 -9.42
CA ILE A 117 -5.89 0.97 -8.11
C ILE A 117 -5.09 -0.26 -7.70
N TRP A 118 -4.60 -0.24 -6.46
CA TRP A 118 -4.01 -1.38 -5.79
C TRP A 118 -4.78 -1.70 -4.51
N ILE A 119 -5.12 -2.97 -4.31
CA ILE A 119 -5.69 -3.46 -3.06
C ILE A 119 -4.64 -4.30 -2.36
N MET A 120 -4.22 -3.88 -1.17
CA MET A 120 -3.28 -4.65 -0.36
C MET A 120 -3.85 -6.01 0.03
N PRO A 121 -3.02 -7.04 0.20
CA PRO A 121 -1.58 -7.01 -0.05
C PRO A 121 -1.20 -7.27 -1.52
N ASP A 122 -2.09 -7.86 -2.32
CA ASP A 122 -1.75 -8.46 -3.62
C ASP A 122 -2.87 -8.45 -4.68
N ASN A 123 -3.90 -7.61 -4.47
CA ASN A 123 -5.16 -7.49 -5.22
C ASN A 123 -6.14 -8.66 -5.12
N ARG A 124 -5.87 -9.68 -4.28
CA ARG A 124 -6.70 -10.89 -4.20
C ARG A 124 -7.05 -11.27 -2.78
N MET A 125 -6.02 -11.35 -1.94
CA MET A 125 -6.12 -11.82 -0.57
C MET A 125 -6.64 -10.71 0.34
N ARG A 126 -7.14 -11.15 1.49
CA ARG A 126 -7.39 -10.24 2.61
C ARG A 126 -6.04 -9.75 3.17
N GLY A 127 -6.04 -8.60 3.85
CA GLY A 127 -4.86 -8.07 4.51
C GLY A 127 -4.69 -6.57 4.34
N MET A 128 -3.61 -6.08 4.92
CA MET A 128 -3.22 -4.66 4.93
C MET A 128 -1.78 -4.51 4.46
N LEU A 129 -1.25 -3.28 4.50
CA LEU A 129 0.18 -3.00 4.35
C LEU A 129 1.05 -3.95 5.18
N GLU A 130 0.73 -4.20 6.45
CA GLU A 130 1.53 -5.11 7.28
C GLU A 130 1.57 -6.54 6.73
N THR A 131 0.44 -7.06 6.23
CA THR A 131 0.38 -8.37 5.56
C THR A 131 1.34 -8.40 4.36
N PHE A 132 1.32 -7.35 3.54
CA PHE A 132 2.24 -7.22 2.39
C PHE A 132 3.70 -7.22 2.83
N LEU A 133 4.05 -6.50 3.90
CA LEU A 133 5.42 -6.45 4.41
C LEU A 133 5.91 -7.79 4.97
N THR A 134 5.01 -8.65 5.49
CA THR A 134 5.42 -10.01 5.91
C THR A 134 5.97 -10.84 4.74
N TYR A 135 5.58 -10.55 3.50
CA TYR A 135 6.13 -11.23 2.32
C TYR A 135 7.60 -10.95 2.07
N MET A 136 8.18 -9.96 2.76
CA MET A 136 9.59 -9.59 2.68
C MET A 136 10.43 -10.24 3.79
N ILE A 137 9.82 -11.03 4.68
CA ILE A 137 10.52 -11.79 5.72
C ILE A 137 10.85 -13.18 5.14
N PRO A 138 12.10 -13.66 5.24
CA PRO A 138 12.46 -15.01 4.79
C PRO A 138 11.92 -16.05 5.78
N THR A 139 10.63 -16.37 5.66
CA THR A 139 9.84 -17.11 6.67
C THR A 139 10.40 -18.47 7.05
N ASP A 140 11.06 -19.17 6.13
CA ASP A 140 11.54 -20.54 6.36
C ASP A 140 12.81 -20.59 7.22
N SER A 141 13.57 -19.50 7.26
CA SER A 141 14.82 -19.39 8.04
C SER A 141 14.68 -18.49 9.28
N GLU A 142 13.65 -17.66 9.36
CA GLU A 142 13.52 -16.65 10.41
C GLU A 142 12.78 -17.19 11.64
N THR A 143 13.53 -17.84 12.53
CA THR A 143 12.98 -18.47 13.75
C THR A 143 12.27 -17.48 14.69
N LEU A 144 12.74 -16.23 14.79
CA LEU A 144 12.10 -15.23 15.64
C LEU A 144 10.76 -14.76 15.05
N TRP A 145 10.63 -14.74 13.71
CA TRP A 145 9.37 -14.44 13.05
C TRP A 145 8.33 -15.52 13.36
N GLN A 146 8.71 -16.80 13.21
CA GLN A 146 7.85 -17.93 13.55
C GLN A 146 7.43 -17.89 15.03
N PHE A 147 8.39 -17.59 15.92
CA PHE A 147 8.10 -17.43 17.34
C PHE A 147 7.14 -16.27 17.62
N ALA A 148 7.30 -15.12 16.95
CA ALA A 148 6.39 -13.98 17.06
C ALA A 148 4.95 -14.36 16.69
N GLN A 149 4.76 -15.15 15.63
CA GLN A 149 3.44 -15.64 15.22
C GLN A 149 2.80 -16.54 16.30
N VAL A 150 3.59 -17.45 16.88
CA VAL A 150 3.12 -18.34 17.96
C VAL A 150 2.70 -17.52 19.19
N VAL A 151 3.56 -16.65 19.71
CA VAL A 151 3.25 -15.90 20.93
C VAL A 151 2.13 -14.88 20.73
N THR A 152 2.02 -14.29 19.54
CA THR A 152 0.92 -13.38 19.21
C THR A 152 -0.42 -14.14 19.23
N ASN A 153 -0.46 -15.36 18.68
CA ASN A 153 -1.66 -16.19 18.74
C ASN A 153 -1.99 -16.61 20.18
N GLU A 154 -1.00 -16.98 20.99
CA GLU A 154 -1.20 -17.28 22.42
C GLU A 154 -1.69 -16.07 23.22
N ALA A 155 -1.26 -14.85 22.85
CA ALA A 155 -1.64 -13.63 23.54
C ALA A 155 -3.15 -13.37 23.49
N LYS A 156 -3.87 -13.86 22.46
CA LYS A 156 -5.35 -13.82 22.42
C LYS A 156 -5.96 -14.51 23.63
N GLY A 157 -5.44 -15.68 24.00
CA GLY A 157 -5.86 -16.42 25.20
C GLY A 157 -5.47 -15.75 26.52
N LYS A 158 -4.62 -14.71 26.47
CA LYS A 158 -4.16 -13.93 27.63
C LYS A 158 -4.78 -12.53 27.71
N GLY A 159 -5.75 -12.22 26.85
CA GLY A 159 -6.48 -10.94 26.87
C GLY A 159 -5.95 -9.87 25.91
N ALA A 160 -5.16 -10.24 24.90
CA ALA A 160 -4.83 -9.31 23.82
C ALA A 160 -6.10 -8.86 23.08
N VAL A 161 -6.19 -7.56 22.78
CA VAL A 161 -7.40 -6.89 22.27
C VAL A 161 -7.41 -6.65 20.75
N PHE A 162 -6.37 -7.10 20.04
CA PHE A 162 -6.32 -6.97 18.58
C PHE A 162 -7.33 -7.93 17.92
N THR A 163 -7.90 -7.50 16.81
CA THR A 163 -8.91 -8.26 16.05
C THR A 163 -8.24 -9.27 15.10
N ASP A 164 -9.00 -10.23 14.59
CA ASP A 164 -8.49 -11.22 13.63
C ASP A 164 -7.89 -10.60 12.35
N PRO A 165 -8.47 -9.55 11.74
CA PRO A 165 -7.85 -8.85 10.62
C PRO A 165 -6.50 -8.23 10.95
N HIS A 166 -6.27 -7.85 12.21
CA HIS A 166 -5.01 -7.26 12.68
C HIS A 166 -3.96 -8.30 13.12
N LEU A 167 -4.16 -9.60 12.84
CA LEU A 167 -3.21 -10.64 13.27
C LEU A 167 -1.81 -10.43 12.67
N ASP A 168 -1.69 -10.20 11.36
CA ASP A 168 -0.38 -9.98 10.71
C ASP A 168 0.30 -8.71 11.23
N LYS A 169 -0.50 -7.67 11.51
CA LYS A 169 -0.05 -6.44 12.16
C LYS A 169 0.52 -6.75 13.55
N ALA A 170 -0.20 -7.49 14.38
CA ALA A 170 0.30 -7.89 15.69
C ALA A 170 1.58 -8.75 15.61
N ASN A 171 1.64 -9.66 14.64
CA ASN A 171 2.83 -10.50 14.41
C ASN A 171 4.05 -9.63 14.05
N ILE A 172 3.94 -8.76 13.04
CA ILE A 172 5.08 -7.97 12.56
C ILE A 172 5.58 -6.98 13.62
N TYR A 173 4.68 -6.32 14.36
CA TYR A 173 5.11 -5.42 15.44
C TYR A 173 5.74 -6.18 16.62
N THR A 174 5.27 -7.38 16.93
CA THR A 174 5.89 -8.24 17.96
C THR A 174 7.29 -8.66 17.54
N TRP A 175 7.47 -9.07 16.28
CA TRP A 175 8.78 -9.43 15.74
C TRP A 175 9.75 -8.24 15.67
N LEU A 176 9.25 -7.07 15.26
CA LEU A 176 10.03 -5.82 15.20
C LEU A 176 10.46 -5.32 16.59
N ALA A 177 9.72 -5.68 17.65
CA ALA A 177 10.11 -5.39 19.03
C ALA A 177 11.38 -6.12 19.47
N TRP A 178 11.81 -7.17 18.74
CA TRP A 178 13.02 -7.95 19.05
C TRP A 178 14.20 -7.67 18.11
N GLN A 179 14.03 -6.78 17.14
CA GLN A 179 15.11 -6.41 16.22
C GLN A 179 16.15 -5.53 16.91
N ASP A 180 17.30 -5.32 16.27
CA ASP A 180 18.32 -4.39 16.76
C ASP A 180 18.33 -3.10 15.93
N PRO A 181 18.09 -1.93 16.55
CA PRO A 181 17.55 -1.72 17.88
C PRO A 181 16.06 -2.12 17.99
N PRO A 182 15.58 -2.42 19.22
CA PRO A 182 14.21 -2.86 19.47
C PRO A 182 13.15 -1.85 19.01
N GLY A 183 12.04 -2.36 18.49
CA GLY A 183 10.84 -1.56 18.20
C GLY A 183 10.95 -0.73 16.92
N ARG A 184 11.67 -1.23 15.90
CA ARG A 184 11.77 -0.56 14.61
C ARG A 184 10.41 -0.29 13.99
N GLN A 185 10.26 0.89 13.41
CA GLN A 185 9.09 1.22 12.58
C GLN A 185 9.19 0.53 11.22
N LEU A 186 8.06 0.28 10.55
CA LEU A 186 8.02 -0.45 9.28
C LEU A 186 8.94 0.15 8.20
N HIS A 187 8.94 1.47 8.04
CA HIS A 187 9.81 2.14 7.06
C HIS A 187 11.30 1.99 7.39
N GLN A 188 11.66 2.05 8.69
CA GLN A 188 13.03 1.81 9.14
C GLN A 188 13.46 0.36 8.88
N ALA A 189 12.55 -0.60 9.07
CA ALA A 189 12.82 -2.00 8.81
C ALA A 189 13.13 -2.26 7.32
N ILE A 190 12.51 -1.51 6.40
CA ILE A 190 12.87 -1.54 4.97
C ILE A 190 14.24 -0.89 4.73
N MET A 191 14.43 0.35 5.22
CA MET A 191 15.66 1.12 5.05
C MET A 191 16.90 0.35 5.55
N GLU A 192 16.76 -0.34 6.68
CA GLU A 192 17.82 -1.10 7.33
C GLU A 192 17.91 -2.56 6.85
N ARG A 193 17.08 -2.94 5.86
CA ARG A 193 17.01 -4.28 5.27
C ARG A 193 16.71 -5.41 6.26
N ILE A 194 16.03 -5.08 7.35
CA ILE A 194 15.39 -6.07 8.24
C ILE A 194 14.25 -6.75 7.47
N LEU A 195 13.46 -5.98 6.73
CA LEU A 195 12.59 -6.47 5.67
C LEU A 195 13.37 -6.46 4.36
N HIS A 196 13.24 -7.49 3.53
CA HIS A 196 13.96 -7.61 2.27
C HIS A 196 13.13 -7.03 1.09
N PRO A 197 13.31 -5.75 0.70
CA PRO A 197 12.44 -5.07 -0.28
C PRO A 197 12.50 -5.63 -1.70
N ASN A 198 13.53 -6.41 -2.01
CA ASN A 198 13.72 -7.04 -3.32
C ASN A 198 13.14 -8.46 -3.38
N HIS A 199 12.38 -8.87 -2.37
CA HIS A 199 11.73 -10.17 -2.36
C HIS A 199 10.77 -10.31 -3.56
N PRO A 200 10.74 -11.45 -4.28
CA PRO A 200 9.90 -11.63 -5.48
C PRO A 200 8.42 -11.29 -5.26
N ASN A 201 7.88 -11.59 -4.07
CA ASN A 201 6.48 -11.31 -3.75
C ASN A 201 6.16 -9.81 -3.64
N ALA A 202 7.15 -8.96 -3.35
CA ALA A 202 6.98 -7.51 -3.32
C ALA A 202 6.99 -6.90 -4.74
N GLN A 203 7.55 -7.61 -5.72
CA GLN A 203 7.81 -7.06 -7.05
C GLN A 203 6.53 -6.75 -7.83
N ARG A 204 5.42 -7.45 -7.57
CA ARG A 204 4.15 -7.17 -8.25
C ARG A 204 3.66 -5.75 -7.95
N PHE A 205 3.68 -5.34 -6.68
CA PHE A 205 3.35 -3.97 -6.28
C PHE A 205 4.35 -2.96 -6.86
N VAL A 206 5.65 -3.25 -6.78
CA VAL A 206 6.71 -2.37 -7.30
C VAL A 206 6.56 -2.15 -8.80
N THR A 207 6.30 -3.21 -9.57
CA THR A 207 6.07 -3.15 -11.01
C THR A 207 4.81 -2.37 -11.34
N TRP A 208 3.70 -2.62 -10.64
CA TRP A 208 2.47 -1.84 -10.79
C TRP A 208 2.73 -0.34 -10.57
N PHE A 209 3.39 0.01 -9.45
CA PHE A 209 3.71 1.39 -9.09
C PHE A 209 4.58 2.07 -10.17
N LYS A 210 5.68 1.42 -10.56
CA LYS A 210 6.57 1.95 -11.60
C LYS A 210 5.86 2.12 -12.94
N THR A 211 4.99 1.18 -13.31
CA THR A 211 4.26 1.24 -14.58
C THR A 211 3.26 2.39 -14.59
N LEU A 212 2.50 2.56 -13.50
CA LEU A 212 1.54 3.65 -13.34
C LEU A 212 2.21 5.02 -13.53
N TYR A 213 3.34 5.23 -12.87
CA TYR A 213 4.03 6.53 -12.86
C TYR A 213 5.14 6.68 -13.92
N GLY A 214 5.38 5.66 -14.75
CA GLY A 214 6.41 5.69 -15.80
C GLY A 214 7.84 5.75 -15.25
N LEU A 215 8.13 4.96 -14.21
CA LEU A 215 9.41 4.92 -13.46
C LEU A 215 10.23 3.65 -13.76
N ILE A 216 10.05 3.10 -14.97
CA ILE A 216 10.76 1.90 -15.45
C ILE A 216 12.06 2.31 -16.12
#